data_AF-A0A6P1B9B3-F1
#
_entry.id   AF-A0A6P1B9B3-F1
#
_cell.length_a   1.000
_cell.length_b   1.000
_cell.length_c   1.000
_cell.angle_alpha   90.00
_cell.angle_beta   90.00
_cell.angle_gamma   90.00
#
_symmetry.space_group_name_H-M   'P 1'
#
loop_
_entity.id
_entity.type
_entity.pdbx_description
1 polymer ?
#
loop_
_entity_poly.entity_id
_entity_poly.type
_entity_poly.pdbx_seq_one_letter_code
_entity_poly.pdbx_strand_id
1 'polypeptide(L)'
;MRIIFRYLAMQDVVDFAIATLRERSPVGSVDDPHPGLYRDSHTVFLNGRVVTDVSGFRRGDQINISNPVPYARKIEIGRMKMKVAPKIYQETALIVAGRYGNRAAVKFTFMPVRFGDIAAYAAFSRQIKAGRRRMSDKARQAWLVRQPALEIRAR
;
A
#
# COMPACT_ATOMS: atom_id res chain seq x y z
N MET A 1 -6.87 -13.54 39.85
CA MET A 1 -5.94 -12.59 39.17
C MET A 1 -6.50 -12.28 37.79
N ARG A 2 -7.00 -11.07 37.55
CA ARG A 2 -7.67 -10.68 36.29
C ARG A 2 -6.64 -10.06 35.36
N ILE A 3 -6.29 -10.76 34.28
CA ILE A 3 -5.40 -10.22 33.25
C ILE A 3 -6.21 -9.21 32.44
N ILE A 4 -5.88 -7.93 32.57
CA ILE A 4 -6.50 -6.85 31.79
C ILE A 4 -5.79 -6.84 30.44
N PHE A 5 -6.41 -7.42 29.42
CA PHE A 5 -5.98 -7.26 28.03
C PHE A 5 -6.25 -5.81 27.62
N ARG A 6 -5.28 -4.93 27.87
CA ARG A 6 -5.27 -3.60 27.29
C ARG A 6 -4.88 -3.78 25.82
N TYR A 7 -5.84 -4.14 24.97
CA TYR A 7 -5.62 -4.28 23.54
C TYR A 7 -5.03 -2.96 23.05
N LEU A 8 -3.81 -3.04 22.52
CA LEU A 8 -3.33 -2.01 21.61
C LEU A 8 -4.34 -2.03 20.47
N ALA A 9 -5.16 -0.99 20.33
CA ALA A 9 -6.08 -0.89 19.22
C ALA A 9 -5.25 -0.64 17.96
N MET A 10 -4.65 -1.70 17.41
CA MET A 10 -3.99 -1.67 16.10
C MET A 10 -4.97 -1.17 15.04
N GLN A 11 -6.27 -1.36 15.28
CA GLN A 11 -7.33 -0.75 14.51
C GLN A 11 -7.19 0.77 14.43
N ASP A 12 -6.97 1.49 15.55
CA ASP A 12 -6.78 2.95 15.54
C ASP A 12 -5.58 3.38 14.70
N VAL A 13 -4.51 2.58 14.71
CA VAL A 13 -3.30 2.83 13.89
C VAL A 13 -3.62 2.64 12.41
N VAL A 14 -4.36 1.57 12.07
CA VAL A 14 -4.79 1.26 10.70
C VAL A 14 -5.76 2.30 10.19
N ASP A 15 -6.77 2.67 10.97
CA ASP A 15 -7.80 3.66 10.60
C ASP A 15 -7.17 5.02 10.35
N PHE A 16 -6.26 5.44 11.24
CA PHE A 16 -5.51 6.68 11.03
C PHE A 16 -4.61 6.61 9.79
N ALA A 17 -3.95 5.49 9.54
CA ALA A 17 -3.12 5.31 8.35
C ALA A 17 -3.96 5.35 7.05
N ILE A 18 -5.12 4.69 7.03
CA ILE A 18 -6.05 4.72 5.89
C ILE A 18 -6.59 6.13 5.67
N ALA A 19 -7.00 6.84 6.73
CA ALA A 19 -7.46 8.21 6.63
C ALA A 19 -6.36 9.12 6.05
N THR A 20 -5.14 9.01 6.55
CA THR A 20 -3.99 9.79 6.07
C THR A 20 -3.66 9.47 4.61
N LEU A 21 -3.69 8.19 4.22
CA LEU A 21 -3.49 7.77 2.84
C LEU A 21 -4.57 8.36 1.91
N ARG A 22 -5.83 8.31 2.32
CA ARG A 22 -6.96 8.84 1.54
C ARG A 22 -6.89 10.35 1.37
N GLU A 23 -6.56 11.08 2.43
CA GLU A 23 -6.42 12.54 2.40
C GLU A 23 -5.33 12.99 1.42
N ARG A 24 -4.19 12.29 1.40
CA ARG A 24 -3.05 12.60 0.52
C ARG A 24 -3.20 12.06 -0.90
N SER A 25 -4.20 11.23 -1.14
CA SER A 25 -4.34 10.51 -2.40
C SER A 25 -4.89 11.39 -3.52
N PRO A 26 -4.37 11.24 -4.75
CA PRO A 26 -4.98 11.87 -5.91
C PRO A 26 -6.38 11.33 -6.15
N VAL A 27 -7.29 12.24 -6.48
CA VAL A 27 -8.66 11.92 -6.92
C VAL A 27 -8.75 11.86 -8.45
N GLY A 28 -7.71 12.25 -9.19
CA GLY A 28 -7.76 12.33 -10.65
C GLY A 28 -8.40 13.65 -11.14
N SER A 29 -8.50 13.80 -12.45
CA SER A 29 -9.11 14.96 -13.13
C SER A 29 -10.55 14.68 -13.51
N VAL A 30 -11.29 15.70 -13.93
CA VAL A 30 -12.70 15.59 -14.40
C VAL A 30 -12.82 14.60 -15.57
N ASP A 31 -11.78 14.49 -16.41
CA ASP A 31 -11.72 13.57 -17.55
C ASP A 31 -11.20 12.16 -17.21
N ASP A 32 -10.94 11.86 -15.94
CA ASP A 32 -10.55 10.51 -15.51
C ASP A 32 -11.77 9.59 -15.57
N PRO A 33 -11.72 8.43 -16.26
CA PRO A 33 -12.81 7.47 -16.27
C PRO A 33 -13.20 6.95 -14.88
N HIS A 34 -12.27 6.98 -13.91
CA HIS A 34 -12.51 6.50 -12.55
C HIS A 34 -11.92 7.48 -11.51
N PRO A 35 -12.55 8.65 -11.33
CA PRO A 35 -12.07 9.62 -10.35
C PRO A 35 -12.16 9.03 -8.94
N GLY A 36 -11.09 9.19 -8.16
CA GLY A 36 -10.99 8.68 -6.79
C GLY A 36 -10.49 7.24 -6.69
N LEU A 37 -10.34 6.51 -7.80
CA LEU A 37 -10.01 5.08 -7.76
C LEU A 37 -8.74 4.79 -6.94
N TYR A 38 -7.69 5.60 -7.08
CA TYR A 38 -6.48 5.42 -6.27
C TYR A 38 -6.77 5.59 -4.77
N ARG A 39 -7.43 6.70 -4.40
CA ARG A 39 -7.80 7.02 -3.01
C ARG A 39 -8.65 5.92 -2.38
N ASP A 40 -9.60 5.38 -3.14
CA ASP A 40 -10.62 4.49 -2.58
C ASP A 40 -10.16 3.03 -2.56
N SER A 41 -9.11 2.68 -3.31
CA SER A 41 -8.60 1.31 -3.43
C SER A 41 -7.60 0.87 -2.35
N HIS A 42 -7.23 1.72 -1.38
CA HIS A 42 -6.33 1.30 -0.30
C HIS A 42 -6.88 0.07 0.45
N THR A 43 -6.12 -1.02 0.46
CA THR A 43 -6.53 -2.31 1.00
C THR A 43 -5.64 -2.71 2.16
N VAL A 44 -6.26 -3.22 3.22
CA VAL A 44 -5.59 -3.73 4.42
C VAL A 44 -5.36 -5.22 4.29
N PHE A 45 -4.19 -5.67 4.74
CA PHE A 45 -3.80 -7.06 4.80
C PHE A 45 -3.34 -7.42 6.20
N LEU A 46 -3.77 -8.58 6.69
CA LEU A 46 -3.23 -9.22 7.88
C LEU A 46 -2.53 -10.51 7.46
N ASN A 47 -1.21 -10.59 7.69
CA ASN A 47 -0.37 -11.72 7.27
C ASN A 47 -0.55 -12.08 5.78
N GLY A 48 -0.70 -11.06 4.93
CA GLY A 48 -0.86 -11.20 3.48
C GLY A 48 -2.29 -11.54 3.02
N ARG A 49 -3.27 -11.67 3.92
CA ARG A 49 -4.68 -11.88 3.57
C ARG A 49 -5.44 -10.56 3.65
N VAL A 50 -6.30 -10.29 2.67
CA VAL A 50 -7.18 -9.10 2.69
C VAL A 50 -8.17 -9.21 3.84
N VAL A 51 -8.31 -8.13 4.60
CA VAL A 51 -9.22 -8.04 5.74
C VAL A 51 -9.93 -6.69 5.75
N THR A 52 -11.12 -6.63 6.34
CA THR A 52 -11.88 -5.40 6.56
C THR A 52 -11.45 -4.67 7.83
N ASP A 53 -10.98 -5.42 8.82
CA ASP A 53 -10.49 -4.94 10.11
C ASP A 53 -9.35 -5.85 10.60
N VAL A 54 -8.68 -5.41 11.66
CA VAL A 54 -7.56 -6.15 12.28
C VAL A 54 -7.93 -6.65 13.68
N SER A 55 -9.22 -6.95 13.94
CA SER A 55 -9.68 -7.48 15.23
C SER A 55 -9.02 -8.82 15.60
N GLY A 56 -8.69 -9.63 14.60
CA GLY A 56 -7.96 -10.90 14.76
C GLY A 56 -6.45 -10.77 14.98
N PHE A 57 -5.91 -9.55 15.04
CA PHE A 57 -4.47 -9.31 15.18
C PHE A 57 -3.90 -9.90 16.48
N ARG A 58 -2.75 -10.55 16.36
CA ARG A 58 -1.93 -11.07 17.47
C ARG A 58 -0.54 -10.46 17.43
N ARG A 59 0.12 -10.40 18.58
CA ARG A 59 1.52 -9.97 18.65
C ARG A 59 2.38 -10.90 17.78
N GLY A 60 3.18 -10.32 16.90
CA GLY A 60 3.97 -11.06 15.90
C GLY A 60 3.36 -11.04 14.50
N ASP A 61 2.07 -10.73 14.38
CA ASP A 61 1.43 -10.54 13.08
C ASP A 61 1.96 -9.29 12.38
N GLN A 62 1.85 -9.32 11.06
CA GLN A 62 2.20 -8.21 10.19
C GLN A 62 0.93 -7.67 9.52
N ILE A 63 0.69 -6.37 9.72
CA ILE A 63 -0.32 -5.64 8.98
C ILE A 63 0.36 -4.93 7.81
N ASN A 64 -0.23 -5.03 6.63
CA ASN A 64 0.17 -4.21 5.50
C ASN A 64 -1.01 -3.41 4.97
N ILE A 65 -0.74 -2.23 4.44
CA ILE A 65 -1.70 -1.45 3.66
C ILE A 65 -1.07 -1.20 2.31
N SER A 66 -1.75 -1.56 1.22
CA SER A 66 -1.24 -1.33 -0.14
C SER A 66 -2.37 -0.93 -1.08
N ASN A 67 -2.02 -0.58 -2.32
CA ASN A 67 -3.00 -0.22 -3.34
C ASN A 67 -2.96 -1.25 -4.49
N PRO A 68 -4.09 -1.89 -4.83
CA PRO A 68 -4.20 -2.83 -5.94
C PRO A 68 -4.02 -2.17 -7.31
N VAL A 69 -4.17 -0.85 -7.43
CA VAL A 69 -4.23 -0.23 -8.76
C VAL A 69 -2.87 -0.33 -9.47
N PRO A 70 -2.86 -0.67 -10.77
CA PRO A 70 -1.63 -1.01 -11.50
C PRO A 70 -0.63 0.14 -11.65
N TYR A 71 -1.09 1.38 -11.49
CA TYR A 71 -0.27 2.57 -11.59
C TYR A 71 0.18 3.11 -10.23
N ALA A 72 -0.17 2.47 -9.10
CA ALA A 72 0.17 2.98 -7.77
C ALA A 72 1.68 3.15 -7.57
N ARG A 73 2.46 2.16 -8.03
CA ARG A 73 3.92 2.26 -8.05
C ARG A 73 4.44 3.49 -8.80
N LYS A 74 3.82 3.84 -9.94
CA LYS A 74 4.28 4.98 -10.78
C LYS A 74 4.04 6.32 -10.09
N ILE A 75 2.92 6.43 -9.37
CA ILE A 75 2.62 7.60 -8.53
C ILE A 75 3.65 7.71 -7.42
N GLU A 76 3.88 6.63 -6.67
CA GLU A 76 4.79 6.65 -5.52
C GLU A 76 6.21 7.10 -5.92
N ILE A 77 6.74 6.58 -7.02
CA ILE A 77 8.10 6.90 -7.50
C ILE A 77 8.18 8.22 -8.29
N GLY A 78 7.09 8.97 -8.43
CA GLY A 78 7.05 10.24 -9.17
C GLY A 78 7.33 10.12 -10.67
N ARG A 79 6.97 8.98 -11.29
CA ARG A 79 7.13 8.76 -12.74
C ARG A 79 5.82 8.86 -13.52
N MET A 80 4.77 9.31 -12.86
CA MET A 80 3.51 9.60 -13.53
C MET A 80 3.66 10.90 -14.34
N LYS A 81 3.07 10.96 -15.54
CA LYS A 81 3.15 12.14 -16.42
C LYS A 81 2.26 13.30 -15.96
N MET A 82 1.20 12.99 -15.20
CA MET A 82 0.31 13.99 -14.58
C MET A 82 0.93 14.55 -13.29
N LYS A 83 0.57 15.78 -12.94
CA LYS A 83 1.05 16.49 -11.75
C LYS A 83 0.38 15.92 -10.49
N VAL A 84 0.94 14.84 -9.95
CA VAL A 84 0.50 14.19 -8.71
C VAL A 84 1.64 14.20 -7.72
N ALA A 85 1.34 14.47 -6.45
CA ALA A 85 2.31 14.41 -5.38
C ALA A 85 2.89 12.98 -5.28
N PRO A 86 4.21 12.81 -5.40
CA PRO A 86 4.84 11.49 -5.24
C PRO A 86 4.92 11.11 -3.75
N LYS A 87 5.46 9.93 -3.45
CA LYS A 87 5.84 9.52 -2.09
C LYS A 87 4.69 9.44 -1.07
N ILE A 88 3.46 9.18 -1.52
CA ILE A 88 2.26 9.13 -0.68
C ILE A 88 2.44 8.13 0.47
N TYR A 89 2.91 6.92 0.18
CA TYR A 89 3.14 5.89 1.20
C TYR A 89 4.35 6.21 2.07
N GLN A 90 5.44 6.68 1.47
CA GLN A 90 6.64 7.03 2.22
C GLN A 90 6.37 8.14 3.25
N GLU A 91 5.68 9.20 2.85
CA GLU A 91 5.34 10.32 3.73
C GLU A 91 4.28 9.93 4.76
N THR A 92 3.30 9.10 4.38
CA THR A 92 2.32 8.59 5.34
C THR A 92 2.99 7.72 6.41
N ALA A 93 4.00 6.91 6.06
CA ALA A 93 4.74 6.14 7.04
C ALA A 93 5.38 7.03 8.11
N LEU A 94 5.94 8.18 7.72
CA LEU A 94 6.52 9.16 8.64
C LEU A 94 5.47 9.78 9.56
N ILE A 95 4.31 10.17 9.02
CA ILE A 95 3.21 10.77 9.79
C ILE A 95 2.67 9.78 10.82
N VAL A 96 2.38 8.54 10.39
CA VAL A 96 1.85 7.50 11.28
C VAL A 96 2.90 7.10 12.32
N ALA A 97 4.17 6.99 11.94
CA ALA A 97 5.25 6.73 12.90
C ALA A 97 5.43 7.87 13.91
N GLY A 98 5.25 9.13 13.50
CA GLY A 98 5.29 10.28 14.40
C GLY A 98 4.19 10.22 15.47
N ARG A 99 2.98 9.77 15.09
CA ARG A 99 1.84 9.66 16.01
C ARG A 99 1.85 8.40 16.88
N TYR A 100 2.25 7.26 16.31
CA TYR A 100 2.10 5.93 16.94
C TYR A 100 3.43 5.20 17.16
N GLY A 101 4.58 5.84 16.96
CA GLY A 101 5.90 5.20 17.02
C GLY A 101 6.25 4.56 18.35
N ASN A 102 5.60 4.97 19.44
CA ASN A 102 5.70 4.36 20.77
C ASN A 102 4.90 3.05 20.92
N ARG A 103 3.95 2.78 20.01
CA ARG A 103 3.02 1.65 20.04
C ARG A 103 3.25 0.67 18.89
N ALA A 104 3.59 1.18 17.72
CA ALA A 104 3.78 0.40 16.51
C ALA A 104 5.05 0.84 15.77
N ALA A 105 5.71 -0.12 15.13
CA ALA A 105 6.70 0.14 14.10
C ALA A 105 5.96 0.27 12.76
N VAL A 106 6.07 1.44 12.14
CA VAL A 106 5.50 1.72 10.81
C VAL A 106 6.64 1.98 9.83
N LYS A 107 6.63 1.28 8.69
CA LYS A 107 7.67 1.37 7.67
C LYS A 107 7.06 1.41 6.28
N PHE A 108 7.72 2.13 5.37
CA PHE A 108 7.43 2.06 3.95
C PHE A 108 8.17 0.88 3.31
N THR A 109 7.49 0.15 2.43
CA THR A 109 8.06 -0.94 1.65
C THR A 109 7.39 -1.09 0.29
N PHE A 110 7.92 -1.98 -0.55
CA PHE A 110 7.26 -2.45 -1.75
C PHE A 110 6.93 -3.95 -1.59
N MET A 111 5.66 -4.26 -1.34
CA MET A 111 5.22 -5.65 -1.15
C MET A 111 4.72 -6.26 -2.46
N PRO A 112 4.92 -7.57 -2.70
CA PRO A 112 4.24 -8.25 -3.79
C PRO A 112 2.76 -8.34 -3.46
N VAL A 113 1.93 -7.80 -4.35
CA VAL A 113 0.48 -7.83 -4.17
C VAL A 113 -0.12 -8.71 -5.27
N ARG A 114 -0.78 -9.81 -4.87
CA ARG A 114 -1.41 -10.75 -5.79
C ARG A 114 -2.91 -10.47 -5.89
N PHE A 115 -3.28 -9.42 -6.61
CA PHE A 115 -4.67 -9.17 -7.03
C PHE A 115 -4.88 -9.58 -8.49
N GLY A 116 -6.10 -10.00 -8.84
CA GLY A 116 -6.48 -10.41 -10.20
C GLY A 116 -6.14 -9.35 -11.25
N ASP A 117 -6.45 -8.08 -10.98
CA ASP A 117 -6.19 -6.96 -11.90
C ASP A 117 -4.70 -6.60 -12.03
N ILE A 118 -3.90 -6.80 -10.97
CA ILE A 118 -2.43 -6.63 -11.03
C ILE A 118 -1.82 -7.71 -11.90
N ALA A 119 -2.29 -8.96 -11.78
CA ALA A 119 -1.82 -10.06 -12.62
C ALA A 119 -2.15 -9.81 -14.10
N ALA A 120 -3.36 -9.32 -14.40
CA ALA A 120 -3.78 -8.93 -15.74
C ALA A 120 -2.96 -7.75 -16.30
N TYR A 121 -2.72 -6.70 -15.51
CA TYR A 121 -1.87 -5.57 -15.92
C TYR A 121 -0.38 -5.97 -16.08
N ALA A 122 0.14 -6.79 -15.18
CA ALA A 122 1.49 -7.35 -15.30
C ALA A 122 1.63 -8.19 -16.57
N ALA A 123 0.59 -8.96 -16.94
CA ALA A 123 0.54 -9.69 -18.21
C ALA A 123 0.47 -8.74 -19.42
N PHE A 124 -0.41 -7.75 -19.42
CA PHE A 124 -0.58 -6.77 -20.50
C PHE A 124 0.69 -5.92 -20.75
N SER A 125 1.33 -5.45 -19.68
CA SER A 125 2.56 -4.64 -19.76
C SER A 125 3.79 -5.39 -20.32
N ARG A 126 3.73 -6.74 -20.41
CA ARG A 126 4.72 -7.55 -21.16
C ARG A 126 4.61 -7.32 -22.66
N GLN A 127 3.39 -7.21 -23.18
CA GLN A 127 3.11 -7.13 -24.61
C GLN A 127 3.53 -5.79 -25.22
N ILE A 128 3.50 -4.71 -24.43
CA ILE A 128 3.74 -3.34 -24.93
C ILE A 128 5.23 -2.92 -24.97
N LYS A 129 6.13 -3.51 -24.17
CA LYS A 129 7.54 -3.08 -24.10
C LYS A 129 8.53 -4.23 -24.26
N ALA A 130 8.74 -4.66 -25.51
CA ALA A 130 9.79 -5.58 -25.91
C ALA A 130 11.20 -4.94 -26.05
N GLY A 131 11.35 -3.61 -25.88
CA GLY A 131 12.48 -2.87 -26.46
C GLY A 131 13.61 -2.34 -25.57
N ARG A 132 13.70 -2.57 -24.24
CA ARG A 132 14.86 -2.10 -23.44
C ARG A 132 15.34 -3.14 -22.42
N ARG A 133 16.34 -3.93 -22.83
CA ARG A 133 17.03 -4.95 -22.02
C ARG A 133 18.02 -4.28 -21.05
N ARG A 134 17.61 -4.07 -19.80
CA ARG A 134 18.53 -3.83 -18.66
C ARG A 134 18.23 -4.70 -17.44
N MET A 135 17.14 -5.48 -17.44
CA MET A 135 16.70 -6.30 -16.32
C MET A 135 16.14 -7.63 -16.86
N SER A 136 16.41 -8.75 -16.18
CA SER A 136 15.87 -10.07 -16.60
C SER A 136 14.35 -10.07 -16.51
N ASP A 137 13.67 -10.83 -17.39
CA ASP A 137 12.21 -10.85 -17.45
C ASP A 137 11.57 -11.27 -16.13
N LYS A 138 12.20 -12.18 -15.37
CA LYS A 138 11.78 -12.59 -14.03
C LYS A 138 11.88 -11.45 -13.02
N ALA A 139 12.99 -10.71 -13.02
CA ALA A 139 13.17 -9.55 -12.13
C ALA A 139 12.21 -8.41 -12.51
N ARG A 140 11.93 -8.23 -13.81
CA ARG A 140 10.95 -7.27 -14.31
C ARG A 140 9.53 -7.64 -13.90
N GLN A 141 9.13 -8.91 -13.98
CA GLN A 141 7.83 -9.37 -13.50
C GLN A 141 7.68 -9.13 -11.99
N ALA A 142 8.68 -9.52 -11.20
CA ALA A 142 8.68 -9.26 -9.76
C ALA A 142 8.61 -7.75 -9.44
N TRP A 143 9.25 -6.92 -10.24
CA TRP A 143 9.20 -5.46 -10.10
C TRP A 143 7.83 -4.86 -10.42
N LEU A 144 7.12 -5.41 -11.42
CA LEU A 144 5.80 -4.94 -11.84
C LEU A 144 4.69 -5.29 -10.84
N VAL A 145 4.83 -6.40 -10.10
CA VAL A 145 3.83 -6.89 -9.13
C VAL A 145 4.02 -6.27 -7.74
N ARG A 146 5.16 -5.60 -7.52
CA ARG A 146 5.48 -4.94 -6.25
C ARG A 146 4.81 -3.56 -6.16
N GLN A 147 3.83 -3.43 -5.28
CA GLN A 147 3.12 -2.17 -5.04
C GLN A 147 3.64 -1.49 -3.77
N PRO A 148 3.53 -0.15 -3.69
CA PRO A 148 3.89 0.58 -2.49
C PRO A 148 3.00 0.14 -1.33
N ALA A 149 3.60 0.00 -0.14
CA ALA A 149 2.88 -0.46 1.03
C ALA A 149 3.42 0.16 2.32
N LEU A 150 2.51 0.32 3.29
CA LEU A 150 2.87 0.46 4.70
C LEU A 150 2.99 -0.93 5.29
N GLU A 151 4.03 -1.15 6.08
CA GLU A 151 4.17 -2.28 6.98
C GLU A 151 4.03 -1.78 8.40
N ILE A 152 3.10 -2.37 9.14
CA ILE A 152 2.76 -1.99 10.50
C ILE A 152 2.89 -3.24 11.38
N ARG A 153 3.67 -3.13 12.45
CA ARG A 153 3.87 -4.19 13.45
C ARG A 153 3.76 -3.60 14.85
N ALA A 154 3.18 -4.34 15.79
CA ALA A 154 3.19 -3.95 17.21
C ALA A 154 4.62 -3.98 17.76
N ARG A 155 4.93 -3.08 18.70
CA ARG A 155 6.16 -3.13 19.51
C ARG A 155 5.94 -3.98 20.76
#